data_AF-A0A1F0RYV4-F1
#
_entry.id   AF-A0A1F0RYV4-F1
#
_cell.length_a   1.000
_cell.length_b   1.000
_cell.length_c   1.000
_cell.angle_alpha   90.00
_cell.angle_beta   90.00
_cell.angle_gamma   90.00
#
_symmetry.space_group_name_H-M   'P 1'
#
loop_
_entity.id
_entity.type
_entity.pdbx_description
1 polymer ?
#
loop_
_entity_poly.entity_id
_entity_poly.type
_entity_poly.pdbx_seq_one_letter_code
_entity_poly.pdbx_strand_id
1 'polypeptide(L)'
;MRVGIYGSCISRDIFNLERPGLEMSGYFARSSWISATNPSVARPNVQSRLTSPFQQRMVERDFLSSSITGLLALDSDLILLDLIDERAGVVRAESGGYLTYLSEMKGSGWLDHVRHSSLIRFGTPMHLNLFKDAAAKVLESLNGCRVVVLASKFASNTEDGKAVPPASGRSAEEWNDLYAEYFGVLEQIGFDVLRMPDELCIADSKHRWGVAPYHYIEDFYSEAARLLAETGTNL
;
A
#
# COMPACT_ATOMS: atom_id res chain seq x y z
N MET A 1 -8.56 16.14 -12.30
CA MET A 1 -8.76 15.54 -10.97
C MET A 1 -7.40 15.18 -10.41
N ARG A 2 -7.07 15.78 -9.27
CA ARG A 2 -5.83 15.56 -8.50
C ARG A 2 -6.00 14.40 -7.54
N VAL A 3 -5.09 13.44 -7.61
CA VAL A 3 -5.15 12.21 -6.83
C VAL A 3 -3.95 12.13 -5.88
N GLY A 4 -4.24 12.15 -4.58
CA GLY A 4 -3.27 11.88 -3.53
C GLY A 4 -3.20 10.38 -3.26
N ILE A 5 -2.02 9.78 -3.32
CA ILE A 5 -1.87 8.33 -3.19
C ILE A 5 -1.26 7.97 -1.85
N TYR A 6 -1.87 7.03 -1.13
CA TYR A 6 -1.22 6.32 -0.03
C TYR A 6 -1.31 4.80 -0.24
N GLY A 7 -0.21 4.21 -0.65
CA GLY A 7 -0.18 2.80 -1.03
C GLY A 7 1.14 2.39 -1.68
N SER A 8 1.04 1.55 -2.70
CA SER A 8 2.16 0.86 -3.32
C SER A 8 2.36 1.26 -4.79
N CYS A 9 3.17 0.46 -5.50
CA CYS A 9 3.33 0.63 -6.94
C CYS A 9 2.04 0.39 -7.72
N ILE A 10 1.07 -0.37 -7.22
CA ILE A 10 -0.14 -0.66 -8.00
C ILE A 10 -0.97 0.60 -8.26
N SER A 11 -1.11 1.46 -7.27
CA SER A 11 -1.83 2.73 -7.41
C SER A 11 -0.99 3.77 -8.13
N ARG A 12 0.31 3.83 -7.82
CA ARG A 12 1.21 4.82 -8.42
C ARG A 12 1.43 4.56 -9.91
N ASP A 13 1.47 3.30 -10.35
CA ASP A 13 1.79 2.94 -11.73
C ASP A 13 0.66 3.29 -12.73
N ILE A 14 -0.56 3.55 -12.23
CA ILE A 14 -1.65 4.17 -13.00
C ILE A 14 -1.20 5.45 -13.71
N PHE A 15 -0.32 6.23 -13.05
CA PHE A 15 0.17 7.53 -13.50
C PHE A 15 1.52 7.46 -14.23
N ASN A 16 2.04 6.26 -14.55
CA ASN A 16 3.27 6.17 -15.35
C ASN A 16 3.05 6.55 -16.82
N LEU A 17 1.80 6.46 -17.29
CA LEU A 17 1.39 6.91 -18.62
C LEU A 17 0.60 8.21 -18.48
N GLU A 18 0.56 9.00 -19.54
CA GLU A 18 -0.27 10.19 -19.58
C GLU A 18 -1.75 9.79 -19.49
N ARG A 19 -2.45 10.35 -18.50
CA ARG A 19 -3.88 10.11 -18.25
C ARG A 19 -4.60 11.46 -18.34
N PRO A 20 -5.10 11.88 -19.52
CA PRO A 20 -5.75 13.17 -19.67
C PRO A 20 -6.84 13.39 -18.61
N GLY A 21 -6.73 14.47 -17.85
CA GLY A 21 -7.68 14.82 -16.78
C GLY A 21 -7.39 14.17 -15.42
N LEU A 22 -6.37 13.31 -15.29
CA LEU A 22 -5.90 12.77 -14.01
C LEU A 22 -4.46 13.18 -13.76
N GLU A 23 -4.18 13.66 -12.55
CA GLU A 23 -2.82 14.00 -12.13
C GLU A 23 -2.56 13.52 -10.71
N MET A 24 -1.33 13.09 -10.43
CA MET A 24 -0.93 12.68 -9.09
C MET A 24 -0.44 13.90 -8.30
N SER A 25 -1.15 14.29 -7.24
CA SER A 25 -0.79 15.42 -6.38
C SER A 25 0.32 15.07 -5.39
N GLY A 26 0.43 13.78 -5.03
CA GLY A 26 1.48 13.30 -4.15
C GLY A 26 1.39 11.80 -3.90
N TYR A 27 2.50 11.24 -3.39
CA TYR A 27 2.62 9.80 -3.14
C TYR A 27 3.28 9.53 -1.79
N PHE A 28 2.52 8.86 -0.93
CA PHE A 28 2.93 8.31 0.35
C PHE A 28 3.06 6.81 0.16
N ALA A 29 4.31 6.36 0.08
CA ALA A 29 4.62 5.01 -0.34
C ALA A 29 4.83 4.10 0.87
N ARG A 30 4.37 2.86 0.76
CA ARG A 30 4.85 1.69 1.51
C ARG A 30 5.00 1.92 3.02
N SER A 31 3.96 2.43 3.69
CA SER A 31 3.84 2.32 5.15
C SER A 31 2.52 1.64 5.49
N SER A 32 2.54 0.70 6.43
CA SER A 32 1.35 0.08 6.95
C SER A 32 0.46 1.10 7.64
N TRP A 33 -0.84 0.97 7.51
CA TRP A 33 -1.83 1.76 8.25
C TRP A 33 -1.66 1.58 9.76
N ILE A 34 -1.19 0.41 10.21
CA ILE A 34 -0.87 0.14 11.62
C ILE A 34 0.28 1.04 12.07
N SER A 35 1.32 1.22 11.25
CA SER A 35 2.42 2.15 11.59
C SER A 35 1.93 3.60 11.59
N ALA A 36 1.15 3.99 10.58
CA ALA A 36 0.71 5.37 10.37
C ALA A 36 -0.33 5.86 11.41
N THR A 37 -1.05 4.96 12.09
CA THR A 37 -2.11 5.29 13.06
C THR A 37 -1.74 5.01 14.52
N ASN A 38 -0.46 4.74 14.75
CA ASN A 38 0.13 4.52 16.06
C ASN A 38 1.24 5.55 16.34
N PRO A 39 1.70 5.69 17.60
CA PRO A 39 2.73 6.67 17.93
C PRO A 39 4.03 6.47 17.14
N SER A 40 4.70 7.57 16.82
CA SER A 40 6.00 7.56 16.14
C SER A 40 7.06 6.81 16.95
N VAL A 41 8.02 6.22 16.25
CA VAL A 41 9.22 5.61 16.83
C VAL A 41 10.40 6.55 16.63
N ALA A 42 11.20 6.74 17.67
CA ALA A 42 12.41 7.56 17.57
C ALA A 42 13.37 6.94 16.53
N ARG A 43 13.84 7.76 15.58
CA ARG A 43 14.83 7.34 14.60
C ARG A 43 16.16 7.04 15.31
N PRO A 44 16.86 5.95 14.93
CA PRO A 44 18.20 5.71 15.42
C PRO A 44 19.16 6.85 15.07
N ASN A 45 20.05 7.19 15.99
CA ASN A 45 21.12 8.16 15.75
C ASN A 45 22.31 7.50 15.04
N VAL A 46 22.05 6.86 13.89
CA VAL A 46 23.04 6.26 13.02
C VAL A 46 22.69 6.54 11.56
N GLN A 47 23.71 6.63 10.71
CA GLN A 47 23.49 6.87 9.28
C GLN A 47 22.77 5.67 8.64
N SER A 48 21.73 5.97 7.86
CA SER A 48 21.04 4.96 7.05
C SER A 48 21.95 4.44 5.95
N ARG A 49 21.87 3.13 5.68
CA ARG A 49 22.57 2.47 4.57
C ARG A 49 21.83 2.64 3.22
N LEU A 50 20.63 3.21 3.21
CA LEU A 50 19.90 3.46 1.96
C LEU A 50 20.58 4.56 1.14
N THR A 51 20.77 4.29 -0.15
CA THR A 51 21.31 5.25 -1.11
C THR A 51 20.21 6.00 -1.87
N SER A 52 19.01 5.43 -1.95
CA SER A 52 17.86 6.05 -2.62
C SER A 52 17.19 7.08 -1.71
N PRO A 53 17.15 8.37 -2.11
CA PRO A 53 16.44 9.40 -1.34
C PRO A 53 14.95 9.10 -1.19
N PHE A 54 14.35 8.40 -2.16
CA PHE A 54 12.96 7.98 -2.08
C PHE A 54 12.73 6.92 -1.00
N GLN A 55 13.54 5.86 -0.98
CA GLN A 55 13.47 4.83 0.06
C GLN A 55 13.78 5.40 1.45
N GLN A 56 14.72 6.35 1.52
CA GLN A 56 15.04 7.05 2.76
C GLN A 56 13.82 7.79 3.32
N ARG A 57 13.16 8.63 2.50
CA ARG A 57 11.95 9.36 2.92
C ARG A 57 10.81 8.43 3.32
N MET A 58 10.66 7.30 2.64
CA MET A 58 9.66 6.28 2.97
C MET A 58 9.89 5.71 4.37
N VAL A 59 11.10 5.23 4.67
CA VAL A 59 11.44 4.70 6.00
C VAL A 59 11.30 5.79 7.07
N GLU A 60 11.75 7.01 6.80
CA GLU A 60 11.61 8.12 7.76
C GLU A 60 10.15 8.47 8.07
N ARG A 61 9.26 8.44 7.08
CA ARG A 61 7.81 8.65 7.29
C ARG A 61 7.18 7.56 8.13
N ASP A 62 7.62 6.31 7.95
CA ASP A 62 7.18 5.17 8.76
C ASP A 62 7.58 5.33 10.23
N PHE A 63 8.83 5.72 10.51
CA PHE A 63 9.27 6.08 11.87
C PHE A 63 8.48 7.23 12.47
N LEU A 64 8.14 8.24 11.66
CA LEU A 64 7.41 9.42 12.10
C LEU A 64 5.88 9.22 12.16
N SER A 65 5.36 8.08 11.70
CA SER A 65 3.92 7.82 11.55
C SER A 65 3.19 8.96 10.82
N SER A 66 3.81 9.52 9.78
CA SER A 66 3.39 10.81 9.19
C SER A 66 2.71 10.70 7.83
N SER A 67 2.46 9.48 7.33
CA SER A 67 1.86 9.26 6.01
C SER A 67 0.47 9.88 5.86
N ILE A 68 -0.42 9.71 6.85
CA ILE A 68 -1.78 10.26 6.81
C ILE A 68 -1.76 11.78 6.90
N THR A 69 -1.00 12.35 7.83
CA THR A 69 -0.88 13.81 7.97
C THR A 69 -0.31 14.44 6.69
N GLY A 70 0.69 13.81 6.08
CA GLY A 70 1.24 14.29 4.82
C GLY A 70 0.25 14.17 3.65
N LEU A 71 -0.56 13.10 3.63
CA LEU A 71 -1.59 12.89 2.62
C LEU A 71 -2.68 13.97 2.70
N LEU A 72 -3.13 14.30 3.91
CA LEU A 72 -4.11 15.35 4.17
C LEU A 72 -3.60 16.76 3.85
N ALA A 73 -2.27 16.95 3.82
CA ALA A 73 -1.65 18.22 3.44
C ALA A 73 -1.56 18.44 1.91
N LEU A 74 -1.92 17.43 1.10
CA LEU A 74 -1.95 17.55 -0.35
C LEU A 74 -3.21 18.29 -0.82
N ASP A 75 -3.06 19.07 -1.87
CA ASP A 75 -4.19 19.62 -2.62
C ASP A 75 -4.72 18.54 -3.59
N SER A 76 -5.61 17.69 -3.09
CA SER A 76 -6.15 16.52 -3.82
C SER A 76 -7.67 16.57 -3.87
N ASP A 77 -8.23 16.20 -5.02
CA ASP A 77 -9.68 16.05 -5.19
C ASP A 77 -10.14 14.65 -4.74
N LEU A 78 -9.24 13.66 -4.79
CA LEU A 78 -9.46 12.28 -4.38
C LEU A 78 -8.21 11.70 -3.71
N ILE A 79 -8.43 10.86 -2.70
CA ILE A 79 -7.41 10.04 -2.06
C ILE A 79 -7.54 8.60 -2.55
N LEU A 80 -6.48 8.07 -3.15
CA LEU A 80 -6.38 6.69 -3.60
C LEU A 80 -5.52 5.89 -2.62
N LEU A 81 -6.12 4.83 -2.08
CA LEU A 81 -5.48 3.91 -1.15
C LEU A 81 -5.28 2.54 -1.78
N ASP A 82 -4.24 1.81 -1.38
CA ASP A 82 -4.16 0.35 -1.60
C ASP A 82 -3.45 -0.36 -0.45
N LEU A 83 -3.66 -1.67 -0.35
CA LEU A 83 -3.20 -2.48 0.78
C LEU A 83 -1.98 -3.35 0.46
N ILE A 84 -1.42 -3.35 -0.76
CA ILE A 84 -0.44 -4.36 -1.17
C ILE A 84 0.80 -4.39 -0.27
N ASP A 85 1.21 -3.24 0.28
CA ASP A 85 2.36 -3.14 1.19
C ASP A 85 2.10 -3.65 2.60
N GLU A 86 0.84 -3.86 3.01
CA GLU A 86 0.49 -4.54 4.26
C GLU A 86 1.05 -5.98 4.30
N ARG A 87 1.30 -6.60 3.14
CA ARG A 87 1.90 -7.96 3.05
C ARG A 87 3.21 -8.10 3.82
N ALA A 88 3.93 -6.99 4.03
CA ALA A 88 5.19 -6.98 4.78
C ALA A 88 4.98 -7.28 6.27
N GLY A 89 3.79 -6.99 6.82
CA GLY A 89 3.53 -7.01 8.24
C GLY A 89 4.26 -5.88 8.98
N VAL A 90 4.19 -5.92 10.30
CA VAL A 90 4.76 -4.89 11.18
C VAL A 90 5.54 -5.50 12.35
N VAL A 91 6.44 -4.71 12.92
CA VAL A 91 7.05 -4.99 14.22
C VAL A 91 6.65 -3.90 15.21
N ARG A 92 6.46 -4.28 16.48
CA ARG A 92 6.13 -3.34 17.55
C ARG A 92 7.41 -2.90 18.24
N ALA A 93 7.72 -1.61 18.23
CA ALA A 93 8.83 -1.06 19.01
C ALA A 93 8.50 -1.11 20.51
N GLU A 94 9.51 -1.27 21.37
CA GLU A 94 9.32 -1.22 22.84
C GLU A 94 8.72 0.12 23.30
N SER A 95 8.96 1.21 22.56
CA SER A 95 8.36 2.53 22.80
C SER A 95 6.85 2.58 22.53
N GLY A 96 6.25 1.53 21.96
CA GLY A 96 4.81 1.39 21.74
C GLY A 96 4.32 1.69 20.32
N GLY A 97 5.18 2.23 19.45
CA GLY A 97 4.90 2.45 18.03
C GLY A 97 5.08 1.18 17.19
N TYR A 98 4.70 1.25 15.91
CA TYR A 98 4.84 0.17 14.95
C TYR A 98 5.64 0.61 13.73
N LEU A 99 6.46 -0.29 13.19
CA LEU A 99 7.24 -0.09 11.99
C LEU A 99 6.88 -1.16 10.95
N THR A 100 6.72 -0.75 9.71
CA THR A 100 6.43 -1.63 8.58
C THR A 100 7.67 -2.44 8.21
N TYR A 101 7.54 -3.77 8.15
CA TYR A 101 8.68 -4.68 8.02
C TYR A 101 9.14 -4.89 6.56
N LEU A 102 9.30 -3.79 5.83
CA LEU A 102 9.70 -3.79 4.42
C LEU A 102 11.19 -4.08 4.20
N SER A 103 11.53 -4.40 2.95
CA SER A 103 12.92 -4.56 2.50
C SER A 103 13.76 -3.32 2.77
N GLU A 104 13.21 -2.13 2.55
CA GLU A 104 13.85 -0.83 2.75
C GLU A 104 14.11 -0.55 4.23
N MET A 105 13.16 -0.89 5.09
CA MET A 105 13.32 -0.79 6.54
C MET A 105 14.52 -1.63 7.00
N LYS A 106 14.61 -2.90 6.55
CA LYS A 106 15.76 -3.76 6.84
C LYS A 106 17.04 -3.25 6.19
N GLY A 107 16.96 -2.84 4.92
CA GLY A 107 18.08 -2.35 4.13
C GLY A 107 18.70 -1.07 4.67
N SER A 108 17.93 -0.24 5.39
CA SER A 108 18.44 0.95 6.09
C SER A 108 19.42 0.62 7.21
N GLY A 109 19.34 -0.58 7.78
CA GLY A 109 20.06 -0.96 9.00
C GLY A 109 19.53 -0.28 10.27
N TRP A 110 18.51 0.59 10.18
CA TRP A 110 17.94 1.26 11.34
C TRP A 110 17.18 0.32 12.25
N LEU A 111 16.53 -0.69 11.70
CA LEU A 111 15.76 -1.64 12.49
C LEU A 111 16.65 -2.39 13.51
N ASP A 112 17.91 -2.67 13.17
CA ASP A 112 18.90 -3.31 14.05
C ASP A 112 19.19 -2.49 15.33
N HIS A 113 18.87 -1.20 15.31
CA HIS A 113 19.07 -0.26 16.43
C HIS A 113 17.79 0.07 17.19
N VAL A 114 16.67 -0.57 16.85
CA VAL A 114 15.38 -0.41 17.53
C VAL A 114 15.08 -1.71 18.28
N ARG A 115 14.78 -1.64 19.58
CA ARG A 115 14.24 -2.80 20.28
C ARG A 115 12.80 -3.01 19.88
N HIS A 116 12.49 -4.18 19.33
CA HIS A 116 11.17 -4.49 18.78
C HIS A 116 10.77 -5.95 19.02
N SER A 117 9.48 -6.22 18.89
CA SER A 117 8.89 -7.57 18.96
C SER A 117 9.36 -8.47 17.81
N SER A 118 8.97 -9.73 17.83
CA SER A 118 8.95 -10.55 16.61
C SER A 118 8.01 -9.94 15.55
N LEU A 119 8.20 -10.35 14.30
CA LEU A 119 7.35 -9.94 13.17
C LEU A 119 5.90 -10.37 13.40
N ILE A 120 5.01 -9.39 13.40
CA ILE A 120 3.56 -9.58 13.32
C ILE A 120 3.20 -9.71 11.84
N ARG A 121 3.08 -10.96 11.40
CA ARG A 121 2.90 -11.28 9.97
C ARG A 121 1.48 -10.94 9.51
N PHE A 122 1.37 -10.37 8.32
CA PHE A 122 0.10 -10.21 7.62
C PHE A 122 -0.68 -11.52 7.54
N GLY A 123 -1.99 -11.43 7.70
CA GLY A 123 -2.90 -12.58 7.67
C GLY A 123 -3.00 -13.34 9.00
N THR A 124 -2.23 -12.98 10.03
CA THR A 124 -2.41 -13.57 11.37
C THR A 124 -3.58 -12.89 12.10
N PRO A 125 -4.26 -13.58 13.04
CA PRO A 125 -5.33 -12.97 13.85
C PRO A 125 -4.87 -11.70 14.58
N MET A 126 -3.62 -11.69 15.08
CA MET A 126 -3.02 -10.53 15.74
C MET A 126 -2.86 -9.35 14.77
N HIS A 127 -2.37 -9.60 13.55
CA HIS A 127 -2.23 -8.54 12.54
C HIS A 127 -3.60 -8.00 12.12
N LEU A 128 -4.57 -8.88 11.88
CA LEU A 128 -5.91 -8.47 11.48
C LEU A 128 -6.58 -7.60 12.55
N ASN A 129 -6.42 -7.93 13.84
CA ASN A 129 -6.97 -7.11 14.91
C ASN A 129 -6.35 -5.70 14.91
N LEU A 130 -5.03 -5.61 14.78
CA LEU A 130 -4.34 -4.31 14.66
C LEU A 130 -4.79 -3.55 13.42
N PHE A 131 -5.00 -4.25 12.30
CA PHE A 131 -5.47 -3.65 11.07
C PHE A 131 -6.89 -3.10 11.19
N LYS A 132 -7.81 -3.81 11.87
CA LYS A 132 -9.18 -3.31 12.11
C LYS A 132 -9.16 -1.98 12.87
N ASP A 133 -8.35 -1.90 13.93
CA ASP A 133 -8.18 -0.66 14.70
C ASP A 133 -7.55 0.46 13.85
N ALA A 134 -6.53 0.12 13.05
CA ALA A 134 -5.88 1.07 12.15
C ALA A 134 -6.82 1.57 11.06
N ALA A 135 -7.59 0.69 10.42
CA ALA A 135 -8.54 1.02 9.37
C ALA A 135 -9.64 1.97 9.86
N ALA A 136 -10.16 1.76 11.07
CA ALA A 136 -11.11 2.68 11.69
C ALA A 136 -10.51 4.09 11.87
N LYS A 137 -9.25 4.18 12.34
CA LYS A 137 -8.55 5.47 12.49
C LYS A 137 -8.20 6.13 11.16
N VAL A 138 -7.85 5.35 10.13
CA VAL A 138 -7.65 5.87 8.78
C VAL A 138 -8.95 6.47 8.26
N LEU A 139 -10.06 5.75 8.38
CA LEU A 139 -11.37 6.23 7.95
C LEU A 139 -11.76 7.53 8.68
N GLU A 140 -11.58 7.57 10.00
CA GLU A 140 -11.82 8.77 10.81
C GLU A 140 -10.94 9.94 10.38
N SER A 141 -9.64 9.70 10.15
CA SER A 141 -8.69 10.74 9.75
C SER A 141 -8.98 11.31 8.37
N LEU A 142 -9.58 10.51 7.48
CA LEU A 142 -9.95 10.90 6.12
C LEU A 142 -11.42 11.34 6.02
N ASN A 143 -12.11 11.53 7.14
CA ASN A 143 -13.50 11.97 7.14
C ASN A 143 -13.64 13.33 6.42
N GLY A 144 -14.59 13.41 5.49
CA GLY A 144 -14.79 14.58 4.63
C GLY A 144 -13.87 14.63 3.40
N CYS A 145 -12.89 13.73 3.29
CA CYS A 145 -12.16 13.51 2.04
C CYS A 145 -12.96 12.54 1.15
N ARG A 146 -12.77 12.66 -0.16
CA ARG A 146 -13.22 11.63 -1.09
C ARG A 146 -12.13 10.56 -1.19
N VAL A 147 -12.45 9.33 -0.80
CA VAL A 147 -11.49 8.24 -0.66
C VAL A 147 -11.93 7.03 -1.45
N VAL A 148 -11.01 6.40 -2.18
CA VAL A 148 -11.22 5.13 -2.85
C VAL A 148 -10.10 4.18 -2.47
N VAL A 149 -10.45 2.93 -2.17
CA VAL A 149 -9.48 1.85 -1.96
C VAL A 149 -9.43 0.97 -3.20
N LEU A 150 -8.28 0.93 -3.88
CA LEU A 150 -8.05 0.03 -5.00
C LEU A 150 -7.81 -1.39 -4.50
N ALA A 151 -8.64 -2.32 -4.95
CA ALA A 151 -8.54 -3.74 -4.67
C ALA A 151 -8.28 -4.53 -5.95
N SER A 152 -7.22 -5.33 -5.97
CA SER A 152 -6.87 -6.21 -7.07
C SER A 152 -6.50 -7.59 -6.56
N LYS A 153 -6.70 -8.61 -7.39
CA LYS A 153 -6.17 -9.94 -7.12
C LYS A 153 -4.69 -10.01 -7.47
N PHE A 154 -3.94 -10.75 -6.68
CA PHE A 154 -2.61 -11.22 -7.03
C PHE A 154 -2.74 -12.11 -8.28
N ALA A 155 -1.92 -11.81 -9.28
CA ALA A 155 -1.89 -12.53 -10.56
C ALA A 155 -1.16 -13.87 -10.41
N SER A 156 -1.80 -14.96 -10.82
CA SER A 156 -1.18 -16.29 -10.88
C SER A 156 -0.38 -16.53 -12.16
N ASN A 157 -0.72 -15.79 -13.22
CA ASN A 157 -0.17 -15.98 -14.56
C ASN A 157 0.24 -14.65 -15.20
N THR A 158 1.21 -14.72 -16.09
CA THR A 158 1.55 -13.66 -17.04
C THR A 158 0.65 -13.71 -18.28
N GLU A 159 0.73 -12.68 -19.11
CA GLU A 159 -0.04 -12.56 -20.35
C GLU A 159 0.27 -13.65 -21.39
N ASP A 160 1.45 -14.29 -21.29
CA ASP A 160 1.84 -15.46 -22.09
C ASP A 160 1.50 -16.81 -21.44
N GLY A 161 0.74 -16.79 -20.33
CA GLY A 161 0.23 -17.97 -19.64
C GLY A 161 1.21 -18.62 -18.66
N LYS A 162 2.44 -18.09 -18.51
CA LYS A 162 3.42 -18.65 -17.56
C LYS A 162 3.03 -18.36 -16.11
N ALA A 163 3.40 -19.27 -15.21
CA ALA A 163 3.17 -19.08 -13.79
C ALA A 163 4.03 -17.95 -13.22
N VAL A 164 3.42 -17.11 -12.39
CA VAL A 164 4.11 -16.03 -11.68
C VAL A 164 4.80 -16.58 -10.42
N PRO A 165 6.05 -16.20 -10.13
CA PRO A 165 6.74 -16.65 -8.93
C PRO A 165 6.00 -16.27 -7.63
N PRO A 166 6.00 -17.15 -6.60
CA PRO A 166 5.45 -16.85 -5.29
C PRO A 166 6.03 -15.58 -4.68
N ALA A 167 5.18 -14.71 -4.13
CA ALA A 167 5.61 -13.52 -3.40
C ALA A 167 5.76 -13.84 -1.91
N SER A 168 6.96 -13.63 -1.36
CA SER A 168 7.30 -13.96 0.04
C SER A 168 6.93 -15.39 0.45
N GLY A 169 7.08 -16.34 -0.47
CA GLY A 169 6.83 -17.77 -0.24
C GLY A 169 5.36 -18.18 -0.27
N ARG A 170 4.45 -17.32 -0.74
CA ARG A 170 3.02 -17.64 -0.93
C ARG A 170 2.59 -17.50 -2.38
N SER A 171 1.70 -18.38 -2.81
CA SER A 171 1.05 -18.32 -4.12
C SER A 171 0.13 -17.11 -4.23
N ALA A 172 -0.30 -16.79 -5.46
CA ALA A 172 -1.28 -15.74 -5.69
C ALA A 172 -2.63 -16.04 -5.02
N GLU A 173 -3.07 -17.30 -5.06
CA GLU A 173 -4.30 -17.77 -4.41
C GLU A 173 -4.25 -17.58 -2.89
N GLU A 174 -3.16 -18.00 -2.24
CA GLU A 174 -2.97 -17.81 -0.80
C GLU A 174 -2.97 -16.32 -0.41
N TRP A 175 -2.41 -15.45 -1.24
CA TRP A 175 -2.50 -14.00 -1.01
C TRP A 175 -3.94 -13.50 -1.19
N ASN A 176 -4.64 -13.91 -2.24
CA ASN A 176 -6.00 -13.48 -2.49
C ASN A 176 -6.94 -13.87 -1.34
N ASP A 177 -6.80 -15.09 -0.81
CA ASP A 177 -7.57 -15.55 0.35
C ASP A 177 -7.31 -14.70 1.59
N LEU A 178 -6.04 -14.37 1.87
CA LEU A 178 -5.70 -13.51 3.00
C LEU A 178 -6.24 -12.09 2.82
N TYR A 179 -6.14 -11.50 1.63
CA TYR A 179 -6.58 -10.13 1.37
C TYR A 179 -8.10 -9.98 1.34
N ALA A 180 -8.85 -11.04 1.01
CA ALA A 180 -10.31 -11.02 0.99
C ALA A 180 -10.89 -10.57 2.34
N GLU A 181 -10.33 -11.06 3.45
CA GLU A 181 -10.77 -10.68 4.79
C GLU A 181 -10.49 -9.19 5.10
N TYR A 182 -9.35 -8.67 4.64
CA TYR A 182 -8.96 -7.28 4.88
C TYR A 182 -9.84 -6.31 4.08
N PHE A 183 -10.11 -6.61 2.80
CA PHE A 183 -11.04 -5.81 2.01
C PHE A 183 -12.47 -5.90 2.56
N GLY A 184 -12.90 -7.06 3.06
CA GLY A 184 -14.20 -7.21 3.72
C GLY A 184 -14.34 -6.34 4.97
N VAL A 185 -13.26 -6.18 5.76
CA VAL A 185 -13.23 -5.22 6.87
C VAL A 185 -13.45 -3.79 6.36
N LEU A 186 -12.77 -3.39 5.29
CA LEU A 186 -12.88 -2.03 4.75
C LEU A 186 -14.30 -1.73 4.22
N GLU A 187 -14.89 -2.65 3.49
CA GLU A 187 -16.28 -2.55 3.03
C GLU A 187 -17.25 -2.45 4.22
N GLN A 188 -17.04 -3.28 5.25
CA GLN A 188 -17.91 -3.29 6.45
C GLN A 188 -17.89 -1.96 7.21
N ILE A 189 -16.73 -1.29 7.30
CA ILE A 189 -16.61 -0.01 8.01
C ILE A 189 -16.94 1.20 7.14
N GLY A 190 -17.18 1.01 5.84
CA GLY A 190 -17.71 2.04 4.94
C GLY A 190 -16.70 2.70 4.00
N PHE A 191 -15.56 2.05 3.69
CA PHE A 191 -14.73 2.49 2.58
C PHE A 191 -15.37 2.13 1.23
N ASP A 192 -15.24 3.04 0.25
CA ASP A 192 -15.52 2.74 -1.15
C ASP A 192 -14.37 1.90 -1.74
N VAL A 193 -14.60 0.60 -1.91
CA VAL A 193 -13.62 -0.34 -2.46
C VAL A 193 -13.83 -0.52 -3.96
N LEU A 194 -12.90 0.01 -4.75
CA LEU A 194 -12.86 -0.16 -6.19
C LEU A 194 -12.15 -1.48 -6.56
N ARG A 195 -12.94 -2.49 -6.91
CA ARG A 195 -12.44 -3.81 -7.30
C ARG A 195 -12.11 -3.86 -8.79
N MET A 196 -10.88 -4.20 -9.10
CA MET A 196 -10.43 -4.41 -10.48
C MET A 196 -11.01 -5.70 -11.06
N PRO A 197 -11.36 -5.73 -12.35
CA PRO A 197 -11.78 -6.95 -13.03
C PRO A 197 -10.70 -8.04 -12.93
N ASP A 198 -11.11 -9.26 -12.62
CA ASP A 198 -10.19 -10.40 -12.41
C ASP A 198 -9.40 -10.72 -13.68
N GLU A 199 -10.04 -10.58 -14.84
CA GLU A 199 -9.46 -10.79 -16.17
C GLU A 199 -8.32 -9.81 -16.50
N LEU A 200 -8.24 -8.69 -15.79
CA LEU A 200 -7.14 -7.72 -15.92
C LEU A 200 -6.05 -7.92 -14.87
N CYS A 201 -6.26 -8.77 -13.86
CA CYS A 201 -5.28 -9.10 -12.84
C CYS A 201 -4.24 -10.10 -13.37
N ILE A 202 -3.57 -9.74 -14.46
CA ILE A 202 -2.54 -10.52 -15.17
C ILE A 202 -1.19 -9.84 -14.96
N ALA A 203 -0.15 -10.61 -14.63
CA ALA A 203 1.19 -10.06 -14.44
C ALA A 203 1.83 -9.72 -15.79
N ASP A 204 2.58 -8.61 -15.86
CA ASP A 204 3.35 -8.24 -17.02
C ASP A 204 4.71 -8.98 -17.02
N SER A 205 4.91 -9.87 -17.99
CA SER A 205 6.17 -10.61 -18.16
C SER A 205 7.39 -9.72 -18.42
N LYS A 206 7.16 -8.47 -18.85
CA LYS A 206 8.18 -7.46 -19.18
C LYS A 206 8.13 -6.26 -18.25
N HIS A 207 7.48 -6.39 -17.09
CA HIS A 207 7.35 -5.29 -16.16
C HIS A 207 8.74 -4.75 -15.78
N ARG A 208 8.90 -3.42 -15.77
CA ARG A 208 10.20 -2.75 -15.51
C ARG A 208 10.82 -3.08 -14.15
N TRP A 209 10.04 -3.60 -13.21
CA TRP A 209 10.48 -4.03 -11.88
C TRP A 209 10.60 -5.56 -11.74
N GLY A 210 10.57 -6.29 -12.85
CA GLY A 210 10.54 -7.74 -12.90
C GLY A 210 9.14 -8.31 -12.70
N VAL A 211 8.97 -9.60 -12.99
CA VAL A 211 7.69 -10.30 -12.89
C VAL A 211 7.34 -10.54 -11.41
N ALA A 212 6.16 -10.08 -11.00
CA ALA A 212 5.61 -10.30 -9.67
C ALA A 212 4.08 -10.33 -9.72
N PRO A 213 3.40 -10.96 -8.74
CA PRO A 213 1.94 -11.12 -8.78
C PRO A 213 1.15 -9.83 -8.56
N TYR A 214 1.82 -8.70 -8.37
CA TYR A 214 1.24 -7.35 -8.21
C TYR A 214 1.87 -6.35 -9.20
N HIS A 215 2.48 -6.86 -10.27
CA HIS A 215 3.05 -6.07 -11.36
C HIS A 215 2.25 -6.37 -12.62
N TYR A 216 1.18 -5.61 -12.85
CA TYR A 216 0.17 -5.94 -13.85
C TYR A 216 0.51 -5.44 -15.25
N ILE A 217 -0.20 -5.96 -16.25
CA ILE A 217 -0.22 -5.46 -17.63
C ILE A 217 -0.77 -4.03 -17.72
N GLU A 218 -0.47 -3.33 -18.81
CA GLU A 218 -0.91 -1.95 -19.04
C GLU A 218 -2.44 -1.78 -18.97
N ASP A 219 -3.19 -2.76 -19.49
CA ASP A 219 -4.66 -2.74 -19.53
C ASP A 219 -5.27 -2.60 -18.13
N PHE A 220 -4.66 -3.22 -17.12
CA PHE A 220 -5.06 -3.05 -15.72
C PHE A 220 -5.00 -1.58 -15.30
N TYR A 221 -3.88 -0.91 -15.58
CA TYR A 221 -3.67 0.48 -15.18
C TYR A 221 -4.54 1.45 -15.98
N SER A 222 -4.82 1.13 -17.26
CA SER A 222 -5.72 1.92 -18.10
C SER A 222 -7.16 1.81 -17.62
N GLU A 223 -7.60 0.62 -17.22
CA GLU A 223 -8.94 0.43 -16.63
C GLU A 223 -9.06 1.11 -15.26
N ALA A 224 -8.04 0.98 -14.40
CA ALA A 224 -8.02 1.68 -13.12
C ALA A 224 -8.13 3.20 -13.29
N ALA A 225 -7.43 3.77 -14.28
CA ALA A 225 -7.56 5.20 -14.61
C ALA A 225 -8.99 5.56 -15.06
N ARG A 226 -9.60 4.76 -15.94
CA ARG A 226 -10.97 4.97 -16.41
C ARG A 226 -11.96 4.97 -15.24
N LEU A 227 -11.89 3.95 -14.38
CA LEU A 227 -12.76 3.80 -13.21
C LEU A 227 -12.58 4.97 -12.22
N LEU A 228 -11.34 5.41 -11.97
CA LEU A 228 -11.08 6.57 -11.13
C LEU A 228 -11.71 7.84 -11.71
N ALA A 229 -11.62 8.06 -13.02
CA ALA A 229 -12.26 9.20 -13.67
C ALA A 229 -13.79 9.19 -13.51
N GLU A 230 -14.43 8.02 -13.56
CA GLU A 230 -15.88 7.85 -13.39
C GLU A 230 -16.36 8.05 -11.97
N THR A 231 -15.55 7.69 -10.97
CA THR A 231 -15.86 8.11 -9.58
C THR A 231 -15.93 9.64 -9.48
N GLY A 232 -15.25 10.35 -10.39
CA GLY A 232 -15.16 11.81 -10.50
C GLY A 232 -16.42 12.54 -10.91
N THR A 233 -17.34 11.85 -11.61
CA THR A 233 -18.45 12.47 -12.32
C THR A 233 -19.81 12.31 -11.63
N ASN A 234 -19.88 11.59 -10.51
CA ASN A 234 -21.11 11.43 -9.73
C ASN A 234 -21.27 12.57 -8.71
N LEU A 235 -21.54 13.80 -9.20
CA LEU A 235 -22.00 14.95 -8.41
C LEU A 235 -23.06 15.74 -9.20
#